data_AF-A0A1C5T1Z5-F1
#
_entry.id   AF-A0A1C5T1Z5-F1
#
_cell.length_a   1.000
_cell.length_b   1.000
_cell.length_c   1.000
_cell.angle_alpha   90.00
_cell.angle_beta   90.00
_cell.angle_gamma   90.00
#
_symmetry.space_group_name_H-M   'P 1'
#
loop_
_entity.id
_entity.type
_entity.pdbx_description
1 polymer ?
#
loop_
_entity_poly.entity_id
_entity_poly.type
_entity_poly.pdbx_seq_one_letter_code
_entity_poly.pdbx_strand_id
1 'polypeptide(L)' 'MTKVEKEAYYRHLDNIVILRDNINTERAEGRAEGRAEGRAEGEKLKQTEIARNMKNMGMDVGTIAAITGMTEEEINKI' A
#
# COMPACT_ATOMS: atom_id res chain seq x y z
N MET A 1 19.62 -19.60 42.14
CA MET A 1 18.72 -19.88 41.01
C MET A 1 18.73 -21.37 40.73
N THR A 2 17.57 -22.01 40.84
CA THR A 2 17.39 -23.44 40.54
C THR A 2 17.41 -23.67 39.03
N LYS A 3 17.61 -24.92 38.60
CA LYS A 3 17.58 -25.28 37.16
C LYS A 3 16.24 -24.88 36.51
N VAL A 4 15.14 -25.10 37.22
CA VAL A 4 13.78 -24.76 36.77
C VAL A 4 13.59 -23.25 36.64
N GLU A 5 14.09 -22.47 37.61
CA GLU A 5 14.06 -20.99 37.53
C GLU A 5 14.89 -20.47 36.34
N LYS A 6 16.06 -21.08 36.10
CA LYS A 6 16.93 -20.71 34.96
C LYS A 6 16.24 -21.02 33.62
N GLU A 7 15.59 -22.16 33.50
CA GLU A 7 14.81 -22.53 32.31
C GLU A 7 13.57 -21.65 32.11
N ALA A 8 12.89 -21.25 33.18
CA ALA A 8 11.79 -20.30 33.10
C ALA A 8 12.27 -18.91 32.66
N TYR A 9 13.43 -18.47 33.16
CA TYR A 9 14.05 -17.21 32.75
C TYR A 9 14.41 -17.19 31.27
N TYR A 10 15.07 -18.23 30.75
CA TYR A 10 15.40 -18.28 29.32
C TYR A 10 14.15 -18.32 28.42
N ARG A 11 13.14 -19.12 28.78
CA ARG A 11 11.86 -19.12 28.04
C ARG A 11 11.20 -17.75 28.04
N HIS A 12 11.27 -17.02 29.15
CA HIS A 12 10.74 -15.67 29.21
C HIS A 12 11.51 -14.70 28.30
N LEU A 13 12.84 -14.78 28.26
CA LEU A 13 13.66 -13.98 27.36
C LEU A 13 13.39 -14.29 25.89
N ASP A 14 13.30 -15.58 25.52
CA ASP A 14 13.00 -16.00 24.16
C ASP A 14 11.64 -15.45 23.70
N ASN A 15 10.62 -15.56 24.57
CA ASN A 15 9.31 -14.99 24.29
C ASN A 15 9.37 -13.47 24.06
N ILE A 16 10.17 -12.73 24.85
CA ILE A 16 10.34 -11.28 24.67
C ILE A 16 10.97 -10.96 23.31
N VAL A 17 12.02 -11.69 22.93
CA VAL A 17 12.71 -11.48 21.65
C VAL A 17 11.76 -11.76 20.49
N ILE A 18 11.06 -12.89 20.52
CA ILE A 18 10.09 -13.27 19.49
C ILE A 18 8.99 -12.21 19.36
N LEU A 19 8.40 -11.76 20.48
CA LEU A 19 7.37 -10.73 20.44
C LEU A 19 7.89 -9.42 19.86
N ARG A 20 9.12 -9.03 20.21
CA ARG A 20 9.74 -7.83 19.67
C ARG A 20 9.96 -7.93 18.17
N ASP A 21 10.43 -9.08 17.70
CA ASP A 21 10.67 -9.32 16.29
C ASP A 21 9.37 -9.34 15.50
N ASN A 22 8.32 -9.99 16.01
CA ASN A 22 6.99 -9.96 15.41
C ASN A 22 6.47 -8.52 15.26
N ILE A 23 6.55 -7.71 16.32
CA ILE A 23 6.14 -6.30 16.28
C ILE A 23 6.94 -5.52 15.22
N ASN A 24 8.24 -5.77 15.10
CA ASN A 24 9.08 -5.10 14.12
C ASN A 24 8.71 -5.50 12.69
N THR A 25 8.47 -6.79 12.47
CA THR A 25 8.05 -7.35 11.18
C THR A 25 6.70 -6.79 10.76
N GLU A 26 5.68 -6.88 11.62
CA GLU A 26 4.34 -6.36 11.35
C GLU A 26 4.36 -4.86 11.03
N ARG A 27 5.16 -4.07 11.75
CA ARG A 27 5.34 -2.64 11.47
C ARG A 27 6.03 -2.38 10.14
N ALA A 28 6.99 -3.23 9.74
CA ALA A 28 7.69 -3.08 8.49
C ALA A 28 6.76 -3.42 7.30
N GLU A 29 6.01 -4.52 7.43
CA GLU A 29 5.01 -4.97 6.46
C GLU A 29 3.90 -3.93 6.30
N GLY A 30 3.26 -3.50 7.40
CA GLY A 30 2.20 -2.49 7.33
C GLY A 30 2.66 -1.15 6.74
N ARG A 31 3.92 -0.75 6.95
CA ARG A 31 4.49 0.43 6.26
C ARG A 31 4.76 0.19 4.78
N ALA A 32 5.12 -1.03 4.39
CA ALA A 32 5.35 -1.38 3.00
C ALA A 32 4.03 -1.43 2.22
N GLU A 33 3.02 -2.11 2.77
CA GLU A 33 1.66 -2.18 2.25
C GLU A 33 1.05 -0.78 2.11
N GLY A 34 1.02 0.01 3.19
CA GLY A 34 0.45 1.35 3.14
C GLY A 34 1.14 2.29 2.14
N ARG A 35 2.45 2.11 1.88
CA ARG A 35 3.14 2.85 0.81
C ARG A 35 2.77 2.35 -0.58
N ALA A 36 2.58 1.05 -0.76
CA ALA A 36 2.18 0.48 -2.04
C ALA A 36 0.75 0.91 -2.39
N GLU A 37 -0.18 0.77 -1.45
CA GLU A 37 -1.57 1.23 -1.57
C GLU A 37 -1.64 2.73 -1.84
N GLY A 38 -0.98 3.55 -1.01
CA GLY A 38 -1.00 5.00 -1.19
C GLY A 38 -0.43 5.47 -2.53
N ARG A 39 0.58 4.77 -3.09
CA ARG A 39 1.08 5.07 -4.44
C ARG A 39 0.07 4.69 -5.51
N ALA A 40 -0.49 3.49 -5.44
CA ALA A 40 -1.47 3.02 -6.42
C ALA A 40 -2.74 3.90 -6.43
N GLU A 41 -3.25 4.25 -5.25
CA GLU A 41 -4.39 5.16 -5.11
C GLU A 41 -4.06 6.56 -5.64
N GLY A 42 -2.89 7.10 -5.28
CA GLY A 42 -2.44 8.41 -5.75
C GLY A 42 -2.27 8.48 -7.27
N GLU A 43 -1.68 7.44 -7.88
CA GLU A 43 -1.54 7.33 -9.33
C GLU A 43 -2.91 7.28 -10.02
N LYS A 44 -3.83 6.46 -9.53
CA LYS A 44 -5.19 6.35 -10.08
C LYS A 44 -5.99 7.65 -9.95
N LEU A 45 -5.92 8.32 -8.80
CA LEU A 45 -6.59 9.61 -8.58
C LEU A 45 -6.04 10.67 -9.55
N LYS A 46 -4.72 10.77 -9.68
CA LYS A 46 -4.08 11.71 -10.60
C LYS A 46 -4.43 11.40 -12.06
N GLN A 47 -4.42 10.14 -12.46
CA GLN A 47 -4.80 9.70 -13.81
C GLN A 47 -6.25 10.10 -14.13
N THR A 48 -7.16 9.89 -13.18
CA THR A 48 -8.58 10.27 -13.29
C THR A 48 -8.76 11.79 -13.40
N GLU A 49 -8.01 12.56 -12.60
CA GLU A 49 -8.03 14.02 -12.64
C GLU A 49 -7.53 14.56 -14.00
N ILE A 50 -6.43 13.99 -14.51
CA ILE A 50 -5.89 14.34 -15.84
C ILE A 50 -6.93 14.04 -16.93
N ALA A 51 -7.53 12.84 -16.92
CA ALA A 51 -8.55 12.46 -17.88
C ALA A 51 -9.77 13.40 -17.85
N ARG A 52 -10.24 13.76 -16.64
CA ARG A 52 -11.33 14.73 -16.45
C ARG A 52 -10.98 16.10 -17.05
N ASN A 53 -9.78 16.59 -16.78
CA ASN A 53 -9.33 17.88 -17.30
C ASN A 53 -9.24 17.87 -18.84
N MET A 54 -8.73 16.79 -19.44
CA MET A 54 -8.69 16.63 -20.90
C MET A 54 -10.09 16.59 -21.52
N LYS A 55 -11.03 15.88 -20.89
CA LYS A 55 -12.45 15.83 -21.31
C LYS A 55 -13.08 17.21 -21.26
N ASN A 56 -12.83 17.97 -20.19
CA ASN A 56 -13.29 19.36 -20.05
C ASN A 56 -12.68 20.31 -21.09
N MET A 57 -11.48 20.00 -21.60
CA MET A 57 -10.85 20.72 -22.71
C MET A 57 -11.39 20.31 -24.08
N GLY A 58 -12.34 19.37 -24.15
CA GLY A 58 -12.98 18.93 -25.40
C GLY A 58 -12.16 17.93 -26.21
N MET A 59 -11.16 17.27 -25.61
CA MET A 59 -10.46 16.16 -26.27
C MET A 59 -11.41 14.97 -26.44
N ASP A 60 -11.27 14.24 -27.55
CA ASP A 60 -12.04 13.03 -27.78
C ASP A 60 -11.58 11.88 -26.88
N VAL A 61 -12.50 10.95 -26.61
CA VAL A 61 -12.29 9.83 -25.67
C VAL A 61 -11.13 8.93 -26.09
N GLY A 62 -10.94 8.73 -27.41
CA GLY A 62 -9.86 7.89 -27.93
C GLY A 62 -8.49 8.51 -27.70
N THR A 63 -8.34 9.82 -27.93
CA THR A 63 -7.11 10.56 -27.62
C THR A 63 -6.83 10.56 -26.11
N ILE A 64 -7.85 10.72 -25.27
CA ILE A 64 -7.69 10.65 -23.81
C ILE A 64 -7.21 9.25 -23.40
N ALA A 65 -7.82 8.18 -23.94
CA ALA A 65 -7.43 6.80 -23.67
C ALA A 65 -5.97 6.54 -24.06
N ALA A 66 -5.53 7.03 -25.22
CA ALA A 66 -4.15 6.89 -25.67
C ALA A 66 -3.13 7.61 -24.76
N ILE A 67 -3.49 8.79 -24.21
CA ILE A 67 -2.58 9.56 -23.36
C ILE A 67 -2.56 9.04 -21.93
N THR A 68 -3.73 8.75 -21.35
CA THR A 68 -3.84 8.36 -19.95
C THR A 68 -3.64 6.87 -19.75
N GLY A 69 -3.78 6.05 -20.79
CA GLY A 69 -3.78 4.59 -20.69
C GLY A 69 -5.05 4.01 -20.05
N MET A 70 -6.10 4.83 -19.89
CA MET A 70 -7.40 4.39 -19.40
C MET A 70 -8.24 3.80 -20.53
N THR A 71 -9.17 2.93 -20.19
CA THR A 71 -10.16 2.45 -21.16
C THR A 71 -11.19 3.55 -21.47
N GLU A 72 -11.75 3.50 -22.68
CA GLU A 72 -12.83 4.44 -23.06
C GLU A 72 -14.04 4.33 -22.12
N GLU A 73 -14.34 3.13 -21.60
CA GLU A 73 -15.40 2.93 -20.62
C GLU A 73 -15.13 3.67 -19.30
N GLU A 74 -13.90 3.64 -18.80
CA GLU A 74 -13.51 4.37 -17.59
C GLU A 74 -13.60 5.88 -17.81
N ILE A 75 -13.15 6.37 -18.97
CA ILE A 75 -13.20 7.79 -19.32
C ILE A 75 -14.65 8.28 -19.46
N ASN A 76 -15.54 7.45 -20.02
CA ASN A 76 -16.96 7.78 -20.16
C ASN A 76 -17.68 7.85 -18.81
N LYS A 77 -17.19 7.14 -17.78
CA LYS A 77 -17.73 7.18 -16.42
C LYS A 77 -17.24 8.37 -15.58
N ILE A 78 -16.23 9.11 -16.05
CA ILE A 78 -15.69 10.32 -15.41
C ILE A 78 -16.45 11.56 -15.90
#